data_AF-A0A034WK30-F1
#
_entry.id   AF-A0A034WK30-F1
#
_cell.length_a   1.000
_cell.length_b   1.000
_cell.length_c   1.000
_cell.angle_alpha   90.00
_cell.angle_beta   90.00
_cell.angle_gamma   90.00
#
_symmetry.space_group_name_H-M   'P 1'
#
loop_
_entity.id
_entity.type
_entity.pdbx_description
1 polymer ?
#
loop_
_entity_poly.entity_id
_entity_poly.type
_entity_poly.pdbx_seq_one_letter_code
_entity_poly.pdbx_strand_id
1 'polypeptide(L)'
;MMKEDLAAWHSEQNQQYLANIGTSWHFITPSAPHQGGLWEAAVKSAKRHLVRVIGNQAMWHSQLQTLAARIEACLNSRPLIPLTDDPEDKYALTPGDFLIGAPLIAVPEPTVAEIPSNQLKHCSGYDESINSSGIGG
;
A
#
# COMPACT_ATOMS: atom_id res chain seq x y z
N MET A 1 11.11 15.54 -18.66
CA MET A 1 11.25 14.26 -19.37
C MET A 1 12.28 14.48 -20.46
N MET A 2 13.42 13.80 -20.40
CA MET A 2 14.47 14.02 -21.39
C MET A 2 14.00 13.44 -22.73
N LYS A 3 14.39 14.04 -23.87
CA LYS A 3 14.00 13.57 -25.21
C LYS A 3 14.41 12.10 -25.44
N GLU A 4 15.50 11.70 -24.79
CA GLU A 4 16.06 10.35 -24.83
C GLU A 4 15.16 9.32 -24.13
N ASP A 5 14.60 9.65 -22.97
CA ASP A 5 13.66 8.77 -22.25
C ASP A 5 12.42 8.47 -23.09
N LEU A 6 11.89 9.50 -23.75
CA LEU A 6 10.70 9.36 -24.59
C LEU A 6 10.97 8.42 -25.77
N ALA A 7 12.13 8.59 -26.43
CA ALA A 7 12.55 7.71 -27.51
C ALA A 7 12.72 6.26 -27.06
N ALA A 8 13.23 6.04 -25.83
CA ALA A 8 13.35 4.70 -25.26
C ALA A 8 11.98 4.04 -25.07
N TRP A 9 10.98 4.73 -24.52
CA TRP A 9 9.62 4.19 -24.35
C TRP A 9 8.87 3.97 -25.67
N HIS A 10 9.25 4.69 -26.73
CA HIS A 10 8.75 4.44 -28.10
C HIS A 10 9.49 3.34 -28.86
N SER A 11 10.55 2.76 -28.28
CA SER A 11 11.30 1.70 -28.95
C SER A 11 10.45 0.44 -29.14
N GLU A 12 10.64 -0.20 -30.29
CA GLU A 12 9.93 -1.43 -30.64
C GLU A 12 10.20 -2.55 -29.62
N GLN A 13 11.42 -2.60 -29.08
CA GLN A 13 11.82 -3.56 -28.05
C GLN A 13 10.96 -3.45 -26.79
N ASN A 14 10.74 -2.23 -26.29
CA ASN A 14 9.92 -2.02 -25.09
C ASN A 14 8.44 -2.29 -25.38
N GLN A 15 7.94 -1.92 -26.55
CA GLN A 15 6.56 -2.21 -26.94
C GLN A 15 6.30 -3.71 -27.09
N GLN A 16 7.22 -4.44 -27.73
CA GLN A 16 7.14 -5.90 -27.85
C GLN A 16 7.23 -6.58 -26.48
N TYR A 17 8.14 -6.14 -25.61
CA TYR A 17 8.24 -6.65 -24.25
C TYR A 17 6.93 -6.49 -23.47
N LEU A 18 6.34 -5.28 -23.50
CA LEU A 18 5.07 -4.99 -22.84
C LEU A 18 3.92 -5.83 -23.42
N ALA A 19 3.86 -5.97 -24.75
CA ALA A 19 2.87 -6.82 -25.40
C ALA A 19 3.00 -8.29 -25.00
N ASN A 20 4.23 -8.81 -24.87
CA ASN A 20 4.49 -10.19 -24.46
C ASN A 20 4.04 -10.48 -23.02
N ILE A 21 4.08 -9.48 -22.13
CA ILE A 21 3.53 -9.58 -20.76
C ILE A 21 2.06 -9.14 -20.68
N GLY A 22 1.38 -8.95 -21.81
CA GLY A 22 -0.02 -8.56 -21.86
C GLY A 22 -0.33 -7.14 -21.37
N THR A 23 0.66 -6.26 -21.34
CA THR A 23 0.55 -4.88 -20.86
C THR A 23 0.50 -3.89 -22.03
N SER A 24 -0.45 -2.95 -21.99
CA SER A 24 -0.56 -1.87 -22.98
C SER A 24 -0.10 -0.54 -22.39
N TRP A 25 0.82 0.14 -23.09
CA TRP A 25 1.35 1.43 -22.66
C TRP A 25 0.63 2.60 -23.34
N HIS A 26 0.26 3.60 -22.56
CA HIS A 26 -0.44 4.79 -23.04
C HIS A 26 0.21 6.04 -22.45
N PHE A 27 0.47 7.04 -23.29
CA PHE A 27 0.88 8.36 -22.84
C PHE A 27 -0.35 9.21 -22.51
N ILE A 28 -0.19 10.15 -21.57
CA ILE A 28 -1.21 11.17 -21.32
C ILE A 28 -1.47 12.00 -22.57
N THR A 29 -2.70 12.51 -22.70
CA THR A 29 -3.05 13.43 -23.77
C THR A 29 -2.13 14.66 -23.70
N PRO A 30 -1.50 15.10 -24.81
CA PRO A 30 -0.71 16.32 -24.82
C PRO A 30 -1.51 17.49 -24.25
N SER A 31 -0.91 18.27 -23.36
CA SER A 31 -1.55 19.42 -22.69
C SER A 31 -2.71 19.06 -21.74
N ALA A 32 -2.84 17.82 -21.28
CA ALA A 32 -3.80 17.40 -20.25
C ALA A 32 -3.12 17.12 -18.89
N PRO A 33 -2.58 18.14 -18.18
CA PRO A 33 -1.84 17.93 -16.93
C PRO A 33 -2.71 17.31 -15.82
N HIS A 34 -4.03 17.50 -15.87
CA HIS A 34 -4.96 16.92 -14.90
C HIS A 34 -4.94 15.38 -14.91
N GLN A 35 -4.55 14.74 -16.02
CA GLN A 35 -4.45 13.28 -16.09
C GLN A 35 -3.36 12.74 -15.16
N GLY A 36 -2.39 13.57 -14.75
CA GLY A 36 -1.28 13.17 -13.90
C GLY A 36 -1.35 13.49 -12.43
N GLY A 37 -2.44 14.11 -11.98
CA GLY A 37 -2.55 14.58 -10.58
C GLY A 37 -2.30 13.47 -9.54
N LEU A 38 -2.76 12.24 -9.80
CA LEU A 38 -2.65 11.15 -8.84
C LEU A 38 -1.20 10.69 -8.62
N TRP A 39 -0.45 10.39 -9.69
CA TRP A 39 0.95 9.99 -9.54
C TRP A 39 1.84 11.15 -9.14
N GLU A 40 1.53 12.39 -9.55
CA GLU A 40 2.24 13.57 -9.09
C GLU A 40 2.07 13.76 -7.57
N ALA A 41 0.85 13.57 -7.04
CA ALA A 41 0.58 13.61 -5.61
C ALA A 41 1.33 12.50 -4.85
N ALA A 42 1.40 11.29 -5.42
CA ALA A 42 2.17 10.18 -4.86
C ALA A 42 3.68 10.50 -4.82
N VAL A 43 4.25 10.98 -5.92
CA VAL A 43 5.65 11.40 -6.02
C VAL A 43 5.95 12.53 -5.03
N LYS A 44 5.06 13.52 -4.90
CA LYS A 44 5.19 14.61 -3.92
C LYS A 44 5.20 14.08 -2.49
N SER A 45 4.35 13.10 -2.18
CA SER A 45 4.27 12.48 -0.85
C SER A 45 5.53 11.69 -0.52
N ALA A 46 6.05 10.90 -1.46
CA ALA A 46 7.31 10.16 -1.28
C ALA A 46 8.50 11.10 -1.07
N LYS A 47 8.63 12.14 -1.92
CA LYS A 47 9.67 13.16 -1.79
C LYS A 47 9.62 13.88 -0.44
N ARG A 48 8.41 14.21 0.04
CA ARG A 48 8.23 14.86 1.35
C ARG A 48 8.77 14.00 2.49
N HIS A 49 8.49 12.70 2.48
CA HIS A 49 9.02 11.78 3.50
C HIS A 49 10.53 11.64 3.40
N LEU A 50 11.07 11.49 2.19
CA LEU A 50 12.51 11.42 1.97
C LEU A 50 13.21 12.67 2.52
N VAL A 51 12.85 13.87 2.07
CA VAL A 51 13.50 15.11 2.52
C VAL A 51 13.45 15.26 4.05
N ARG A 52 12.33 14.88 4.69
CA ARG A 52 12.16 14.99 6.14
C ARG A 52 13.01 13.99 6.93
N VAL A 53 13.17 12.77 6.42
CA VAL A 53 13.94 11.72 7.11
C VAL A 53 15.44 11.84 6.85
N ILE A 54 15.83 12.18 5.61
CA ILE A 54 17.25 12.36 5.23
C ILE A 54 17.83 13.63 5.88
N GLY A 55 17.06 14.73 5.86
CA GLY A 55 17.57 16.04 6.28
C GLY A 55 18.80 16.45 5.47
N ASN A 56 19.87 16.82 6.16
CA ASN A 56 21.14 17.28 5.56
C ASN A 56 22.22 16.17 5.51
N GLN A 57 21.86 14.90 5.73
CA GLN A 57 22.82 13.81 5.79
C GLN A 57 23.03 13.17 4.41
N ALA A 58 24.29 12.83 4.11
CA ALA A 58 24.60 11.94 3.00
C ALA A 58 24.35 10.49 3.44
N MET A 59 23.69 9.70 2.58
CA MET A 59 23.42 8.29 2.83
C MET A 59 24.03 7.41 1.76
N TRP A 60 24.40 6.20 2.18
CA TRP A 60 24.82 5.15 1.26
C TRP A 60 23.63 4.61 0.47
N HIS A 61 23.90 4.08 -0.72
CA HIS A 61 22.86 3.51 -1.60
C HIS A 61 21.95 2.51 -0.88
N SER A 62 22.52 1.58 -0.10
CA SER A 62 21.76 0.57 0.65
C SER A 62 20.83 1.18 1.72
N GLN A 63 21.26 2.26 2.37
CA GLN A 63 20.45 2.97 3.36
C GLN A 63 19.30 3.71 2.69
N LEU A 64 19.56 4.36 1.55
CA LEU A 64 18.52 5.03 0.77
C LEU A 64 17.49 4.04 0.25
N GLN A 65 17.91 2.88 -0.26
CA GLN A 65 17.02 1.82 -0.73
C GLN A 65 16.12 1.31 0.40
N THR A 66 16.70 1.05 1.57
CA THR A 66 15.94 0.62 2.76
C THR A 66 14.95 1.69 3.21
N LEU A 67 15.37 2.96 3.21
CA LEU A 67 14.49 4.08 3.55
C LEU A 67 13.34 4.21 2.55
N ALA A 68 13.62 4.09 1.25
CA ALA A 68 12.60 4.15 0.21
C ALA A 68 11.55 3.05 0.40
N ALA A 69 11.97 1.81 0.67
CA ALA A 69 11.07 0.69 0.96
C ALA A 69 10.19 0.94 2.20
N ARG A 70 10.75 1.54 3.26
CA ARG A 70 9.98 1.92 4.45
C ARG A 70 8.96 3.01 4.15
N ILE A 71 9.33 4.00 3.35
CA ILE A 71 8.41 5.08 2.95
C ILE A 71 7.30 4.52 2.07
N GLU A 72 7.62 3.61 1.15
CA GLU A 72 6.63 2.90 0.33
C GLU A 72 5.62 2.15 1.21
N ALA A 73 6.10 1.37 2.19
CA ALA A 73 5.24 0.67 3.14
C ALA A 73 4.30 1.64 3.89
N CYS A 74 4.81 2.81 4.31
CA CYS A 74 4.00 3.84 4.96
C CYS A 74 2.95 4.42 4.02
N LEU A 75 3.32 4.72 2.77
CA LEU A 75 2.38 5.28 1.79
C LEU A 75 1.30 4.27 1.41
N ASN A 76 1.64 2.99 1.33
CA ASN A 76 0.69 1.93 0.99
C ASN A 76 -0.17 1.48 2.17
N SER A 77 0.26 1.72 3.42
CA SER A 77 -0.53 1.41 4.62
C SER A 77 -1.35 2.61 5.12
N ARG A 78 -1.33 3.73 4.40
CA ARG A 78 -2.05 4.94 4.84
C ARG A 78 -3.57 4.72 4.77
N PRO A 79 -4.35 5.14 5.79
CA PRO A 79 -5.81 5.03 5.74
C PRO A 79 -6.38 5.94 4.64
N LEU A 80 -7.31 5.42 3.85
CA LEU A 80 -8.08 6.15 2.83
C LEU A 80 -9.48 6.48 3.36
N ILE A 81 -10.21 5.46 3.82
CA ILE A 81 -11.56 5.55 4.37
C ILE A 81 -11.71 4.57 5.55
N PRO A 82 -12.51 4.89 6.58
CA PRO A 82 -12.87 3.91 7.59
C PRO A 82 -13.70 2.79 6.94
N LEU A 83 -13.56 1.57 7.46
CA LEU A 83 -14.28 0.40 6.92
C LEU A 83 -15.70 0.28 7.48
N THR A 84 -15.93 0.82 8.68
CA THR A 84 -17.23 0.83 9.36
C THR A 84 -17.50 2.22 9.96
N ASP A 85 -18.77 2.46 10.33
CA ASP A 85 -19.19 3.68 11.03
C ASP A 85 -19.05 3.55 12.57
N ASP A 86 -18.54 2.42 13.06
CA ASP A 86 -18.32 2.20 14.49
C ASP A 86 -17.11 3.04 14.97
N PRO A 87 -17.28 3.97 15.91
CA PRO A 87 -16.17 4.78 16.42
C PRO A 87 -15.07 3.96 17.13
N GLU A 88 -15.36 2.74 17.57
CA GLU A 88 -14.38 1.85 18.20
C GLU A 88 -13.61 1.00 17.19
N ASP A 89 -14.06 0.94 15.93
CA ASP A 89 -13.37 0.26 14.86
C ASP A 89 -12.18 1.08 14.36
N LYS A 90 -10.99 0.47 14.41
CA LYS A 90 -9.72 1.10 14.01
C LYS A 90 -9.27 0.66 12.62
N TYR A 91 -10.05 -0.17 11.93
CA TYR A 91 -9.73 -0.64 10.59
C TYR A 91 -10.13 0.41 9.55
N ALA A 92 -9.19 0.70 8.66
CA ALA A 92 -9.39 1.60 7.54
C ALA A 92 -8.91 0.91 6.27
N LEU A 93 -9.61 1.16 5.18
CA LEU A 93 -9.20 0.73 3.86
C LEU A 93 -7.95 1.51 3.44
N THR A 94 -6.91 0.81 3.02
CA THR A 94 -5.61 1.34 2.63
C THR A 94 -5.31 1.00 1.16
N PRO A 95 -4.36 1.68 0.51
CA PRO A 95 -3.89 1.26 -0.81
C PRO A 95 -3.35 -0.18 -0.83
N GLY A 96 -2.73 -0.62 0.27
CA GLY A 96 -2.19 -1.96 0.45
C GLY A 96 -3.26 -3.05 0.34
N ASP A 97 -4.48 -2.75 0.79
CA ASP A 97 -5.62 -3.69 0.67
C ASP A 97 -5.97 -3.98 -0.79
N PHE A 98 -5.80 -3.00 -1.69
CA PHE A 98 -6.01 -3.22 -3.12
C PHE A 98 -4.84 -3.94 -3.80
N LEU A 99 -3.62 -3.75 -3.29
CA LEU A 99 -2.41 -4.31 -3.91
C LEU A 99 -2.18 -5.77 -3.48
N ILE A 100 -2.36 -6.07 -2.19
CA ILE A 100 -1.93 -7.33 -1.55
C ILE A 100 -3.05 -7.91 -0.66
N GLY A 101 -4.11 -7.15 -0.37
CA GLY A 101 -5.22 -7.59 0.50
C GLY A 101 -5.02 -7.28 1.99
N ALA A 102 -3.96 -6.57 2.36
CA ALA A 102 -3.70 -6.12 3.72
C ALA A 102 -2.77 -4.89 3.74
N PRO A 103 -2.75 -4.08 4.82
CA PRO A 103 -1.77 -3.02 4.98
C PRO A 103 -0.37 -3.60 5.23
N LEU A 104 0.64 -3.07 4.54
CA LEU A 104 2.04 -3.54 4.59
C LEU A 104 2.74 -3.33 5.94
N ILE A 105 2.20 -2.48 6.81
CA ILE A 105 2.69 -2.24 8.18
C ILE A 105 1.83 -3.02 9.20
N ALA A 106 0.92 -3.89 8.77
CA ALA A 106 0.20 -4.78 9.68
C ALA A 106 1.20 -5.57 10.55
N VAL A 107 0.86 -5.69 11.85
CA VAL A 107 1.56 -6.64 12.72
C VAL A 107 1.40 -8.03 12.08
N PRO A 108 2.48 -8.84 11.93
CA PRO A 108 2.36 -10.17 11.37
C PRO A 108 1.29 -10.95 12.11
N GLU A 109 0.38 -11.60 11.38
CA GLU A 109 -0.57 -12.49 12.04
C GLU A 109 0.21 -13.60 12.79
N PRO A 110 -0.20 -13.92 14.04
CA PRO A 110 0.44 -14.98 14.79
C PRO A 110 0.37 -16.28 14.00
N THR A 111 1.48 -17.00 13.93
CA THR A 111 1.61 -18.24 13.16
C THR A 111 0.60 -19.29 13.66
N VAL A 112 -0.29 -19.74 12.77
CA VAL A 112 -1.35 -20.74 13.07
C VAL A 112 -0.80 -22.19 13.14
N ALA A 113 0.52 -22.38 13.21
CA ALA A 113 1.15 -23.70 13.11
C ALA A 113 0.78 -24.68 14.25
N GLU A 114 0.17 -24.20 15.34
CA GLU A 114 -0.17 -25.03 16.50
C GLU A 114 -1.67 -25.09 16.81
N ILE A 115 -2.54 -24.68 15.88
CA ILE A 115 -3.99 -24.85 16.05
C ILE A 115 -4.42 -26.17 15.40
N PRO A 116 -4.83 -27.20 16.17
CA PRO A 116 -5.37 -28.42 15.57
C PRO A 116 -6.57 -28.07 14.68
N SER A 117 -6.69 -28.76 13.54
CA SER A 117 -7.63 -28.46 12.44
C SER A 117 -9.11 -28.41 12.85
N ASN A 118 -9.44 -28.82 14.08
CA ASN A 118 -10.77 -28.73 14.68
C ASN A 118 -11.06 -27.40 15.41
N GLN A 119 -10.12 -26.45 15.41
CA GLN A 119 -10.29 -25.11 16.02
C GLN A 119 -10.17 -23.95 15.03
N LEU A 120 -10.28 -24.23 13.73
CA LEU A 120 -10.58 -23.20 12.75
C LEU A 120 -12.01 -22.72 13.01
N LYS A 121 -12.14 -21.67 13.83
CA LYS A 121 -13.40 -20.95 13.95
C LYS A 121 -13.68 -20.34 12.59
N HIS A 122 -14.63 -20.93 11.87
CA HIS A 122 -15.28 -20.31 10.72
C HIS A 122 -15.62 -18.88 11.14
N CYS A 123 -15.07 -17.88 10.43
CA CYS A 123 -15.40 -16.47 10.65
C CYS A 123 -16.90 -16.28 10.38
N SER A 124 -17.70 -16.45 11.42
CA SER A 124 -19.11 -16.12 11.46
C SER A 124 -19.40 -15.59 12.85
N GLY A 125 -19.82 -14.33 12.87
CA GLY A 125 -20.57 -13.72 13.95
C GLY A 125 -19.97 -12.37 14.36
N TYR A 126 -20.69 -11.23 14.35
CA TYR A 126 -22.14 -11.06 14.49
C TYR A 126 -22.76 -12.14 15.38
N ASP A 127 -22.41 -12.19 16.67
CA ASP A 127 -23.31 -11.67 17.70
C ASP A 127 -22.81 -11.95 19.12
N GLU A 128 -23.28 -11.08 20.02
CA GLU A 128 -23.49 -11.28 21.45
C GLU A 128 -22.29 -11.60 22.35
N SER A 129 -21.82 -10.56 23.04
CA SER A 129 -21.52 -10.70 24.47
C SER A 129 -22.26 -9.60 25.23
N ILE A 130 -23.26 -9.98 26.04
CA ILE A 130 -23.26 -9.75 27.50
C ILE A 130 -24.60 -10.16 28.13
N ASN A 131 -24.63 -11.33 28.78
CA ASN A 131 -25.11 -11.39 30.16
C ASN A 131 -24.74 -12.71 30.84
N SER A 132 -23.73 -12.65 31.69
CA SER A 132 -23.65 -13.47 32.90
C SER A 132 -22.52 -12.94 33.77
N SER A 133 -22.82 -11.96 34.62
CA SER A 133 -22.06 -11.72 35.85
C SER A 133 -22.99 -12.03 37.02
N GLY A 134 -22.78 -13.19 37.64
CA GLY A 134 -23.26 -13.47 38.99
C GLY A 134 -22.18 -13.08 39.99
N ILE A 135 -22.51 -12.21 40.95
CA ILE A 135 -21.80 -12.09 42.24
C ILE A 135 -22.83 -11.75 43.32
N GLY A 136 -22.83 -12.52 44.42
CA GLY A 136 -23.22 -12.03 45.75
C GLY A 136 -24.23 -12.87 46.51
N GLY A 137 -23.77 -13.61 47.53
CA GLY A 137 -24.57 -14.32 48.53
C GLY A 137 -23.79 -15.41 49.25
#